data_AF-A0A7S4JQ19-F1
#
_entry.id   AF-A0A7S4JQ19-F1
#
_cell.length_a   1.000
_cell.length_b   1.000
_cell.length_c   1.000
_cell.angle_alpha   90.00
_cell.angle_beta   90.00
_cell.angle_gamma   90.00
#
_symmetry.space_group_name_H-M   'P 1'
#
loop_
_entity.id
_entity.type
_entity.pdbx_description
1 polymer ?
#
loop_
_entity_poly.entity_id
_entity_poly.type
_entity_poly.pdbx_seq_one_letter_code
_entity_poly.pdbx_strand_id
1 'polypeptide(L)'
;MGAKQLVLVGDHCQLGPVVMCKKAAKAGLQQSLFERMVNLGVKPVRLQVQYRMHPILSEFPSNTFYEGTLQNGVTHAERHAHAIDFPWPVASKPMMFYISTGAEELSASGTSYLNRTEASNVEKIVTRFLKGGVVPEQIGIITPYEGQRAYIVQYMSRNGSLRKQLYNELEVASVDAFQGREKDFIILSCVRSNEGKSIGFVNNPRRLNVALTRARYGVVILGNPKVLAKQPLWNNLLCHFKQHECLVEGPLNNLKQSMMQFQKPHKFYNDRREAGGPNAEGRREGGRDPEYDRRAVPYSFDGPPPGLNFAGGSGPPNNRMDFYGGGNMQTQEALSQGSSMYNSQAGMSQFSQQFGDKLSLGMSQDGFDMRSQNMATQNMRGSQSQSQSQSSQGRYY
;
A
#
# COMPACT_ATOMS: atom_id res chain seq x y z
N MET A 1 25.48 2.84 -24.69
CA MET A 1 25.01 2.18 -23.45
C MET A 1 26.06 1.16 -23.02
N GLY A 2 26.52 1.20 -21.76
CA GLY A 2 27.72 0.49 -21.29
C GLY A 2 27.51 -0.44 -20.09
N ALA A 3 26.27 -0.90 -19.85
CA ALA A 3 26.00 -1.87 -18.79
C ALA A 3 26.54 -3.26 -19.19
N LYS A 4 27.53 -3.77 -18.45
CA LYS A 4 28.09 -5.12 -18.65
C LYS A 4 27.44 -6.19 -17.78
N GLN A 5 26.85 -5.78 -16.66
CA GLN A 5 26.11 -6.62 -15.73
C GLN A 5 24.88 -5.83 -15.26
N LEU A 6 23.71 -6.47 -15.25
CA LEU A 6 22.44 -5.86 -14.86
C LEU A 6 21.69 -6.80 -13.92
N VAL A 7 21.31 -6.31 -12.75
CA VAL A 7 20.44 -7.01 -11.81
C VAL A 7 19.13 -6.23 -11.70
N LEU A 8 18.01 -6.90 -11.96
CA LEU A 8 16.68 -6.33 -11.83
C LEU A 8 15.99 -6.98 -10.62
N VAL A 9 15.59 -6.17 -9.65
CA VAL A 9 14.83 -6.61 -8.47
C VAL A 9 13.42 -6.06 -8.58
N GLY A 10 12.42 -6.92 -8.37
CA GLY A 10 11.02 -6.51 -8.43
C GLY A 10 10.06 -7.65 -8.11
N ASP A 11 8.79 -7.29 -7.95
CA ASP A 11 7.69 -8.22 -7.71
C ASP A 11 6.50 -7.85 -8.61
N HIS A 12 6.25 -8.67 -9.63
CA HIS A 12 5.15 -8.50 -10.58
C HIS A 12 3.76 -8.78 -9.98
N CYS A 13 3.69 -9.33 -8.77
CA CYS A 13 2.46 -9.47 -7.98
C CYS A 13 2.15 -8.21 -7.14
N GLN A 14 3.06 -7.22 -7.11
CA GLN A 14 2.85 -5.90 -6.53
C GLN A 14 2.65 -4.84 -7.63
N LEU A 15 2.62 -3.56 -7.23
CA LEU A 15 2.30 -2.44 -8.11
C LEU A 15 3.19 -2.37 -9.34
N GLY A 16 2.55 -2.23 -10.51
CA GLY A 16 3.21 -1.90 -11.77
C GLY A 16 3.36 -0.39 -11.95
N PRO A 17 3.97 0.06 -13.07
CA PRO A 17 4.13 1.47 -13.37
C PRO A 17 2.78 2.19 -13.52
N VAL A 18 2.69 3.41 -13.00
CA VAL A 18 1.50 4.25 -13.15
C VAL A 18 1.53 4.94 -14.51
N VAL A 19 0.61 4.57 -15.40
CA VAL A 19 0.50 5.16 -16.74
C VAL A 19 -0.81 5.94 -16.86
N MET A 20 -0.71 7.27 -16.85
CA MET A 20 -1.88 8.16 -16.90
C MET A 20 -2.62 8.07 -18.25
N CYS A 21 -1.87 7.93 -19.35
CA CYS A 21 -2.43 7.79 -20.68
C CYS A 21 -2.97 6.37 -20.91
N LYS A 22 -4.30 6.20 -20.88
CA LYS A 22 -4.96 4.91 -21.11
C LYS A 22 -4.59 4.26 -22.45
N LYS A 23 -4.40 5.07 -23.51
CA LYS A 23 -3.97 4.56 -24.83
C LYS A 23 -2.56 3.96 -24.75
N ALA A 24 -1.61 4.66 -24.12
CA ALA A 24 -0.24 4.16 -23.94
C ALA A 24 -0.19 2.93 -23.03
N ALA A 25 -0.99 2.90 -21.96
CA ALA A 25 -1.10 1.73 -21.08
C ALA A 25 -1.57 0.49 -21.86
N LYS A 26 -2.63 0.65 -22.68
CA LYS A 26 -3.14 -0.41 -23.57
C LYS A 26 -2.13 -0.83 -24.64
N ALA A 27 -1.30 0.09 -25.13
CA ALA A 27 -0.22 -0.19 -26.07
C ALA A 27 0.99 -0.90 -25.43
N GLY A 28 0.95 -1.21 -24.12
CA GLY A 28 1.96 -2.02 -23.45
C GLY A 28 2.88 -1.26 -22.49
N LEU A 29 2.79 0.08 -22.39
CA LEU A 29 3.66 0.88 -21.51
C LEU A 29 3.50 0.54 -20.02
N GLN A 30 2.40 -0.12 -19.65
CA GLN A 30 2.16 -0.61 -18.29
C GLN A 30 2.97 -1.88 -17.93
N GLN A 31 3.64 -2.51 -18.90
CA GLN A 31 4.48 -3.66 -18.69
C GLN A 31 5.89 -3.21 -18.31
N SER A 32 6.38 -3.62 -17.14
CA SER A 32 7.75 -3.30 -16.74
C SER A 32 8.78 -4.11 -17.55
N LEU A 33 10.02 -3.63 -17.60
CA LEU A 33 11.12 -4.41 -18.20
C LEU A 33 11.27 -5.78 -17.53
N PHE A 34 11.13 -5.83 -16.20
CA PHE A 34 11.17 -7.08 -15.42
C PHE A 34 10.08 -8.05 -15.86
N GLU A 35 8.83 -7.59 -15.94
CA GLU A 35 7.69 -8.41 -16.40
C GLU A 35 7.90 -8.90 -17.83
N ARG A 36 8.43 -8.05 -18.71
CA ARG A 36 8.73 -8.43 -20.10
C ARG A 36 9.80 -9.53 -20.16
N MET A 37 10.86 -9.44 -19.34
CA MET A 37 11.91 -10.46 -19.27
C MET A 37 11.37 -11.80 -18.76
N VAL A 38 10.52 -11.77 -17.73
CA VAL A 38 9.85 -12.98 -17.21
C VAL A 38 8.98 -13.63 -18.29
N ASN A 39 8.20 -12.83 -19.04
CA ASN A 39 7.36 -13.33 -20.13
C ASN A 39 8.18 -13.92 -21.30
N LEU A 40 9.40 -13.43 -21.52
CA LEU A 40 10.35 -13.99 -22.49
C LEU A 40 11.05 -15.27 -22.01
N GLY A 41 10.70 -15.78 -20.82
CA GLY A 41 11.22 -17.03 -20.28
C GLY A 41 12.42 -16.88 -19.34
N VAL A 42 12.84 -15.66 -19.02
CA VAL A 42 13.87 -15.44 -17.99
C VAL A 42 13.29 -15.82 -16.63
N LYS A 43 13.80 -16.90 -16.03
CA LYS A 43 13.33 -17.39 -14.74
C LYS A 43 13.87 -16.51 -13.61
N PRO A 44 13.01 -15.77 -12.89
CA PRO A 44 13.47 -14.96 -11.76
C PRO A 44 13.85 -15.86 -10.59
N VAL A 45 14.87 -15.45 -9.83
CA VAL A 45 15.15 -16.06 -8.52
C VAL A 45 14.14 -15.52 -7.51
N ARG A 46 13.30 -16.40 -6.94
CA ARG A 46 12.27 -16.04 -5.96
C ARG A 46 12.84 -16.18 -4.54
N LEU A 47 12.85 -15.10 -3.76
CA LEU A 47 13.06 -15.17 -2.31
C LEU A 47 11.78 -15.67 -1.66
N GLN A 48 11.86 -16.77 -0.90
CA GLN A 48 10.68 -17.49 -0.41
C GLN A 48 10.39 -17.27 1.08
N VAL A 49 11.32 -16.72 1.86
CA VAL A 49 11.15 -16.55 3.31
C VAL A 49 10.84 -15.09 3.62
N GLN A 50 9.70 -14.82 4.25
CA GLN A 50 9.29 -13.51 4.72
C GLN A 50 9.68 -13.31 6.19
N TYR A 51 10.21 -12.13 6.52
CA TYR A 51 10.65 -11.78 7.89
C TYR A 51 9.87 -10.60 8.48
N ARG A 52 8.83 -10.11 7.78
CA ARG A 52 8.10 -8.89 8.17
C ARG A 52 6.99 -9.19 9.16
N MET A 53 6.02 -9.99 8.75
CA MET A 53 4.68 -10.01 9.34
C MET A 53 4.41 -11.23 10.19
N HIS A 54 3.51 -11.09 11.16
CA HIS A 54 2.96 -12.23 11.91
C HIS A 54 2.43 -13.31 10.94
N PRO A 55 2.66 -14.62 11.19
CA PRO A 55 2.27 -15.70 10.28
C PRO A 55 0.80 -15.66 9.81
N ILE A 56 -0.14 -15.27 10.68
CA ILE A 56 -1.56 -15.11 10.28
C ILE A 56 -1.78 -14.07 9.19
N LEU A 57 -0.96 -13.01 9.16
CA LEU A 57 -1.08 -11.91 8.19
C LEU A 57 -0.54 -12.31 6.82
N SER A 58 0.44 -13.23 6.77
CA SER A 58 1.04 -13.70 5.53
C SER A 58 0.23 -14.80 4.84
N GLU A 59 -0.66 -15.48 5.57
CA GLU A 59 -1.41 -16.63 5.07
C GLU A 59 -2.24 -16.29 3.83
N PHE A 60 -3.11 -15.27 3.91
CA PHE A 60 -3.94 -14.90 2.76
C PHE A 60 -3.13 -14.39 1.57
N PRO A 61 -2.18 -13.44 1.71
CA PRO A 61 -1.35 -13.00 0.60
C PRO A 61 -0.52 -14.13 -0.02
N SER A 62 0.08 -15.02 0.79
CA SER A 62 0.86 -16.17 0.32
C SER A 62 0.01 -17.07 -0.56
N ASN A 63 -1.15 -17.51 -0.04
CA ASN A 63 -2.03 -18.44 -0.74
C ASN A 63 -2.67 -17.82 -1.99
N THR A 64 -2.91 -16.51 -1.99
CA THR A 64 -3.65 -15.83 -3.07
C THR A 64 -2.73 -15.29 -4.18
N PHE A 65 -1.57 -14.73 -3.83
CA PHE A 65 -0.70 -14.03 -4.79
C PHE A 65 0.62 -14.77 -5.07
N TYR A 66 0.99 -15.73 -4.23
CA TYR A 66 2.28 -16.43 -4.29
C TYR A 66 2.15 -17.96 -4.23
N GLU A 67 0.98 -18.50 -4.60
CA GLU A 67 0.75 -19.95 -4.76
C GLU A 67 1.02 -20.75 -3.45
N GLY A 68 0.94 -20.09 -2.29
CA GLY A 68 1.25 -20.70 -0.99
C GLY A 68 2.75 -20.95 -0.76
N THR A 69 3.63 -20.41 -1.61
CA THR A 69 5.08 -20.68 -1.56
C THR A 69 5.85 -19.81 -0.58
N LEU A 70 5.24 -18.77 -0.01
CA LEU A 70 5.88 -17.88 0.94
C LEU A 70 5.95 -18.52 2.33
N GLN A 71 7.16 -18.73 2.83
CA GLN A 71 7.47 -19.30 4.13
C GLN A 71 7.67 -18.19 5.17
N ASN A 72 7.39 -18.49 6.44
CA ASN A 72 7.58 -17.55 7.54
C ASN A 72 8.95 -17.76 8.20
N GLY A 73 9.81 -16.74 8.12
CA GLY A 73 11.09 -16.68 8.85
C GLY A 73 10.96 -16.06 10.24
N VAL A 74 9.74 -15.74 10.66
CA VAL A 74 9.40 -15.24 11.99
C VAL A 74 8.25 -16.05 12.56
N THR A 75 8.27 -16.24 13.87
CA THR A 75 7.29 -17.01 14.64
C THR A 75 6.13 -16.14 15.11
N HIS A 76 5.08 -16.79 15.62
CA HIS A 76 3.97 -16.11 16.28
C HIS A 76 4.45 -15.26 17.47
N ALA A 77 5.34 -15.82 18.30
CA ALA A 77 5.86 -15.15 19.50
C ALA A 77 6.67 -13.88 19.17
N GLU A 78 7.53 -13.93 18.15
CA GLU A 78 8.33 -12.76 17.70
C GLU A 78 7.48 -11.63 17.09
N ARG A 79 6.22 -11.92 16.76
CA ARG A 79 5.25 -10.96 16.21
C ARG A 79 4.02 -10.80 17.10
N HIS A 80 4.11 -11.26 18.35
CA HIS A 80 3.08 -11.02 19.34
C HIS A 80 3.42 -9.76 20.15
N ALA A 81 2.59 -8.73 20.01
CA ALA A 81 2.74 -7.48 20.73
C ALA A 81 2.21 -7.61 22.17
N HIS A 82 2.93 -8.35 23.03
CA HIS A 82 2.49 -8.64 24.41
C HIS A 82 2.18 -7.40 25.26
N ALA A 83 2.75 -6.24 24.93
CA ALA A 83 2.59 -5.00 25.68
C ALA A 83 1.42 -4.10 25.21
N ILE A 84 0.71 -4.46 24.14
CA ILE A 84 -0.29 -3.58 23.52
C ILE A 84 -1.70 -4.03 23.91
N ASP A 85 -2.39 -3.22 24.71
CA ASP A 85 -3.81 -3.40 25.06
C ASP A 85 -4.71 -2.94 23.91
N PHE A 86 -4.91 -3.85 22.94
CA PHE A 86 -5.85 -3.68 21.85
C PHE A 86 -6.87 -4.83 21.80
N PRO A 87 -8.19 -4.55 21.64
CA PRO A 87 -9.23 -5.56 21.69
C PRO A 87 -9.31 -6.36 20.37
N TRP A 88 -8.31 -7.19 20.09
CA TRP A 88 -8.36 -8.12 18.97
C TRP A 88 -9.53 -9.11 19.18
N PRO A 89 -10.35 -9.40 18.15
CA PRO A 89 -11.46 -10.36 18.28
C PRO A 89 -11.00 -11.75 18.74
N VAL A 90 -9.83 -12.16 18.27
CA VAL A 90 -9.14 -13.38 18.66
C VAL A 90 -7.74 -12.99 19.10
N ALA A 91 -7.40 -13.18 20.37
CA ALA A 91 -6.15 -12.68 20.96
C ALA A 91 -4.88 -13.14 20.22
N SER A 92 -4.87 -14.37 19.70
CA SER A 92 -3.72 -14.94 18.96
C SER A 92 -3.62 -14.49 17.50
N LYS A 93 -4.61 -13.74 16.99
CA LYS A 93 -4.70 -13.33 15.59
C LYS A 93 -4.80 -11.81 15.54
N PRO A 94 -3.69 -11.07 15.38
CA PRO A 94 -3.70 -9.61 15.36
C PRO A 94 -4.22 -9.05 14.03
N MET A 95 -5.43 -9.46 13.64
CA MET A 95 -6.13 -8.97 12.47
C MET A 95 -7.63 -8.87 12.73
N MET A 96 -8.29 -7.87 12.14
CA MET A 96 -9.75 -7.85 12.07
C MET A 96 -10.27 -7.14 10.83
N PHE A 97 -11.40 -7.62 10.33
CA PHE A 97 -12.24 -6.87 9.40
C PHE A 97 -13.39 -6.27 10.21
N TYR A 98 -13.36 -4.96 10.40
CA TYR A 98 -14.35 -4.21 11.13
C TYR A 98 -15.41 -3.64 10.18
N ILE A 99 -16.61 -4.20 10.26
CA ILE A 99 -17.73 -3.86 9.38
C ILE A 99 -18.16 -2.41 9.60
N SER A 100 -18.14 -1.64 8.52
CA SER A 100 -18.65 -0.27 8.48
C SER A 100 -19.60 -0.12 7.31
N THR A 101 -20.87 0.17 7.60
CA THR A 101 -21.95 0.31 6.60
C THR A 101 -22.33 1.76 6.31
N GLY A 102 -21.54 2.74 6.78
CA GLY A 102 -21.75 4.16 6.48
C GLY A 102 -21.76 4.44 4.98
N ALA A 103 -22.53 5.42 4.54
CA ALA A 103 -22.63 5.80 3.14
C ALA A 103 -21.33 6.47 2.64
N GLU A 104 -21.02 6.27 1.36
CA GLU A 104 -19.96 7.03 0.68
C GLU A 104 -20.48 8.40 0.24
N GLU A 105 -19.61 9.41 0.31
CA GLU A 105 -19.88 10.78 -0.17
C GLU A 105 -18.83 11.17 -1.21
N LEU A 106 -19.22 12.05 -2.15
CA LEU A 106 -18.25 12.72 -3.01
C LEU A 106 -17.49 13.77 -2.19
N SER A 107 -16.17 13.78 -2.32
CA SER A 107 -15.33 14.81 -1.69
C SER A 107 -15.57 16.19 -2.33
N ALA A 108 -15.15 17.26 -1.63
CA ALA A 108 -15.29 18.63 -2.11
C ALA A 108 -14.62 18.89 -3.49
N SER A 109 -13.62 18.08 -3.88
CA SER A 109 -13.01 18.19 -5.21
C SER A 109 -13.89 17.65 -6.36
N GLY A 110 -14.98 16.96 -6.04
CA GLY A 110 -15.86 16.28 -7.01
C GLY A 110 -15.27 15.03 -7.66
N THR A 111 -13.98 14.74 -7.46
CA THR A 111 -13.23 13.67 -8.17
C THR A 111 -12.82 12.50 -7.29
N SER A 112 -13.04 12.59 -5.97
CA SER A 112 -12.71 11.55 -5.00
C SER A 112 -13.90 11.23 -4.08
N TYR A 113 -13.74 10.20 -3.25
CA TYR A 113 -14.77 9.73 -2.32
C TYR A 113 -14.26 9.77 -0.89
N LEU A 114 -15.19 9.92 0.06
CA LEU A 114 -14.93 9.79 1.50
C LEU A 114 -16.07 9.03 2.18
N ASN A 115 -15.80 8.50 3.36
CA ASN A 115 -16.79 7.82 4.20
C ASN A 115 -16.58 8.26 5.65
N ARG A 116 -17.53 9.04 6.16
CA ARG A 116 -17.43 9.68 7.48
C ARG A 116 -17.46 8.67 8.61
N THR A 117 -18.27 7.62 8.48
CA THR A 117 -18.39 6.56 9.47
C THR A 117 -17.09 5.77 9.58
N GLU A 118 -16.49 5.41 8.43
CA GLU A 118 -15.17 4.77 8.43
C GLU A 118 -14.11 5.69 9.07
N ALA A 119 -14.06 6.98 8.72
CA ALA A 119 -13.08 7.91 9.28
C ALA A 119 -13.23 8.09 10.80
N SER A 120 -14.46 8.11 11.31
CA SER A 120 -14.71 8.12 12.76
C SER A 120 -14.20 6.84 13.43
N ASN A 121 -14.40 5.67 12.81
CA ASN A 121 -13.90 4.41 13.34
C ASN A 121 -12.37 4.31 13.24
N VAL A 122 -11.75 4.83 12.18
CA VAL A 122 -10.28 4.97 12.08
C VAL A 122 -9.74 5.73 13.28
N GLU A 123 -10.31 6.90 13.61
CA GLU A 123 -9.87 7.69 14.76
C GLU A 123 -9.98 6.90 16.07
N LYS A 124 -11.10 6.19 16.30
CA LYS A 124 -11.28 5.37 17.51
C LYS A 124 -10.24 4.26 17.62
N ILE A 125 -9.91 3.60 16.52
CA ILE A 125 -8.89 2.54 16.47
C ILE A 125 -7.51 3.12 16.77
N VAL A 126 -7.14 4.21 16.10
CA VAL A 126 -5.89 4.94 16.34
C VAL A 126 -5.78 5.33 17.81
N THR A 127 -6.81 5.98 18.35
CA THR A 127 -6.87 6.38 19.77
C THR A 127 -6.69 5.19 20.70
N ARG A 128 -7.27 4.02 20.36
CA ARG A 128 -7.09 2.80 21.17
C ARG A 128 -5.65 2.30 21.10
N PHE A 129 -5.01 2.28 19.93
CA PHE A 129 -3.59 1.93 19.81
C PHE A 129 -2.70 2.86 20.62
N LEU A 130 -2.89 4.19 20.50
CA LEU A 130 -2.12 5.18 21.24
C LEU A 130 -2.30 5.02 22.76
N LYS A 131 -3.53 4.76 23.24
CA LYS A 131 -3.80 4.46 24.65
C LYS A 131 -3.19 3.14 25.10
N GLY A 132 -3.06 2.18 24.20
CA GLY A 132 -2.37 0.89 24.42
C GLY A 132 -0.85 0.97 24.34
N GLY A 133 -0.26 2.18 24.27
CA GLY A 133 1.20 2.40 24.31
C GLY A 133 1.90 2.35 22.95
N VAL A 134 1.15 2.26 21.84
CA VAL A 134 1.73 2.33 20.49
C VAL A 134 2.11 3.77 20.18
N VAL A 135 3.31 4.00 19.64
CA VAL A 135 3.71 5.34 19.22
C VAL A 135 3.19 5.68 17.81
N PRO A 136 2.93 6.95 17.47
CA PRO A 136 2.36 7.33 16.17
C PRO A 136 3.13 6.79 14.97
N GLU A 137 4.47 6.79 15.04
CA GLU A 137 5.36 6.30 13.97
C GLU A 137 5.16 4.81 13.63
N GLN A 138 4.63 4.03 14.56
CA GLN A 138 4.35 2.60 14.40
C GLN A 138 3.02 2.33 13.69
N ILE A 139 2.18 3.34 13.50
CA ILE A 139 0.83 3.21 12.93
C ILE A 139 0.82 3.82 11.52
N GLY A 140 0.30 3.06 10.55
CA GLY A 140 0.03 3.56 9.20
C GLY A 140 -1.45 3.43 8.85
N ILE A 141 -1.98 4.46 8.19
CA ILE A 141 -3.36 4.48 7.70
C ILE A 141 -3.32 4.52 6.18
N ILE A 142 -3.91 3.50 5.56
CA ILE A 142 -3.94 3.33 4.12
C ILE A 142 -5.37 3.52 3.64
N THR A 143 -5.56 4.36 2.62
CA THR A 143 -6.86 4.49 1.96
C THR A 143 -6.70 4.74 0.46
N PRO A 144 -7.55 4.16 -0.41
CA PRO A 144 -7.40 4.29 -1.86
C PRO A 144 -7.87 5.65 -2.41
N TYR A 145 -8.52 6.48 -1.60
CA TYR A 145 -9.13 7.74 -2.04
C TYR A 145 -8.48 8.94 -1.36
N GLU A 146 -8.02 9.89 -2.16
CA GLU A 146 -7.43 11.14 -1.66
C GLU A 146 -8.41 11.95 -0.80
N GLY A 147 -9.71 11.95 -1.17
CA GLY A 147 -10.76 12.57 -0.38
C GLY A 147 -10.86 12.00 1.04
N GLN A 148 -10.77 10.67 1.17
CA GLN A 148 -10.75 10.01 2.46
C GLN A 148 -9.47 10.30 3.24
N ARG A 149 -8.30 10.30 2.58
CA ARG A 149 -7.01 10.61 3.21
C ARG A 149 -7.05 11.99 3.87
N ALA A 150 -7.43 13.01 3.10
CA ALA A 150 -7.56 14.38 3.60
C ALA A 150 -8.59 14.48 4.73
N TYR A 151 -9.73 13.80 4.58
CA TYR A 151 -10.80 13.82 5.59
C TYR A 151 -10.36 13.15 6.90
N ILE A 152 -9.67 12.01 6.87
CA ILE A 152 -9.16 11.33 8.07
C ILE A 152 -8.21 12.25 8.85
N VAL A 153 -7.25 12.88 8.16
CA VAL A 153 -6.30 13.83 8.79
C VAL A 153 -7.04 14.98 9.45
N GLN A 154 -7.98 15.60 8.73
CA GLN A 154 -8.79 16.70 9.26
C GLN A 154 -9.67 16.26 10.43
N TYR A 155 -10.26 15.07 10.35
CA TYR A 155 -11.16 14.52 11.36
C TYR A 155 -10.41 14.24 12.67
N MET A 156 -9.26 13.56 12.60
CA MET A 156 -8.44 13.28 13.79
C MET A 156 -7.94 14.56 14.46
N SER A 157 -7.51 15.56 13.68
CA SER A 157 -7.04 16.85 14.22
C SER A 157 -8.13 17.63 14.97
N ARG A 158 -9.39 17.46 14.57
CA ARG A 158 -10.55 18.19 15.15
C ARG A 158 -11.26 17.43 16.26
N ASN A 159 -11.42 16.12 16.10
CA ASN A 159 -12.28 15.29 16.96
C ASN A 159 -11.48 14.28 17.81
N GLY A 160 -10.18 14.14 17.57
CA GLY A 160 -9.33 13.23 18.32
C GLY A 160 -9.36 13.53 19.82
N SER A 161 -9.49 12.50 20.64
CA SER A 161 -9.57 12.63 22.10
C SER A 161 -8.21 12.88 22.78
N LEU A 162 -7.10 12.67 22.06
CA LEU A 162 -5.73 12.86 22.56
C LEU A 162 -5.12 14.19 22.05
N ARG A 163 -3.87 14.46 22.44
CA ARG A 163 -3.13 15.64 21.98
C ARG A 163 -3.00 15.63 20.45
N LYS A 164 -3.29 16.76 19.80
CA LYS A 164 -3.28 16.90 18.33
C LYS A 164 -1.96 16.49 17.69
N GLN A 165 -0.84 16.75 18.36
CA GLN A 165 0.51 16.41 17.91
C GLN A 165 0.64 14.90 17.61
N LEU A 166 0.08 14.04 18.47
CA LEU A 166 0.13 12.59 18.29
C LEU A 166 -0.57 12.15 16.99
N TYR A 167 -1.68 12.81 16.63
CA TYR A 167 -2.38 12.51 15.38
C TYR A 167 -1.66 13.08 14.14
N ASN A 168 -0.95 14.20 14.28
CA ASN A 168 -0.23 14.83 13.17
C ASN A 168 1.01 14.03 12.75
N GLU A 169 1.59 13.24 13.65
CA GLU A 169 2.72 12.34 13.39
C GLU A 169 2.29 11.04 12.67
N LEU A 170 0.99 10.74 12.64
CA LEU A 170 0.48 9.55 11.97
C LEU A 170 0.61 9.67 10.46
N GLU A 171 1.01 8.55 9.86
CA GLU A 171 1.15 8.49 8.42
C GLU A 171 -0.16 8.05 7.75
N VAL A 172 -0.80 8.98 7.01
CA VAL A 172 -2.03 8.71 6.25
C VAL A 172 -1.76 8.90 4.77
N ALA A 173 -1.76 7.81 4.00
CA ALA A 173 -1.43 7.86 2.58
C ALA A 173 -2.17 6.81 1.73
N SER A 174 -1.98 6.91 0.42
CA SER A 174 -2.50 5.92 -0.54
C SER A 174 -1.67 4.64 -0.52
N VAL A 175 -2.26 3.54 -1.02
CA VAL A 175 -1.55 2.26 -1.20
C VAL A 175 -0.27 2.46 -2.03
N ASP A 176 -0.35 3.27 -3.08
CA ASP A 176 0.76 3.52 -3.99
C ASP A 176 1.93 4.23 -3.27
N ALA A 177 1.64 5.17 -2.36
CA ALA A 177 2.66 5.82 -1.55
C ALA A 177 3.30 4.87 -0.53
N PHE A 178 2.56 3.90 0.02
CA PHE A 178 3.05 2.93 1.01
C PHE A 178 3.93 1.81 0.44
N GLN A 179 4.17 1.77 -0.87
CA GLN A 179 5.02 0.75 -1.48
C GLN A 179 6.45 0.82 -0.93
N GLY A 180 7.03 -0.34 -0.61
CA GLY A 180 8.38 -0.45 -0.05
C GLY A 180 8.51 -0.07 1.42
N ARG A 181 7.47 0.49 2.03
CA ARG A 181 7.44 0.87 3.44
C ARG A 181 6.71 -0.18 4.28
N GLU A 182 6.90 -0.12 5.60
CA GLU A 182 6.24 -0.99 6.58
C GLU A 182 5.93 -0.22 7.86
N LYS A 183 4.94 -0.71 8.61
CA LYS A 183 4.54 -0.20 9.93
C LYS A 183 4.22 -1.37 10.84
N ASP A 184 4.20 -1.14 12.14
CA ASP A 184 3.83 -2.19 13.09
C ASP A 184 2.34 -2.50 12.99
N PHE A 185 1.51 -1.46 12.90
CA PHE A 185 0.06 -1.57 12.74
C PHE A 185 -0.41 -0.83 11.50
N ILE A 186 -1.27 -1.49 10.72
CA ILE A 186 -1.89 -0.90 9.53
C ILE A 186 -3.40 -0.86 9.69
N ILE A 187 -3.99 0.29 9.38
CA ILE A 187 -5.43 0.49 9.29
C ILE A 187 -5.77 0.77 7.83
N LEU A 188 -6.59 -0.09 7.21
CA LEU A 188 -7.04 0.05 5.82
C LEU A 188 -8.49 0.53 5.80
N SER A 189 -8.76 1.73 5.27
CA SER A 189 -10.12 2.23 5.03
C SER A 189 -10.51 2.04 3.57
N CYS A 190 -11.54 1.23 3.32
CA CYS A 190 -11.99 0.86 1.97
C CYS A 190 -12.92 1.88 1.32
N VAL A 191 -13.61 2.71 2.12
CA VAL A 191 -14.48 3.84 1.74
C VAL A 191 -15.78 3.44 1.03
N ARG A 192 -15.70 2.56 0.04
CA ARG A 192 -16.79 2.30 -0.90
C ARG A 192 -17.95 1.57 -0.24
N SER A 193 -19.13 2.17 -0.35
CA SER A 193 -20.36 1.73 0.29
C SER A 193 -21.56 2.15 -0.57
N ASN A 194 -21.65 1.57 -1.77
CA ASN A 194 -22.75 1.80 -2.71
C ASN A 194 -23.39 0.47 -3.17
N GLU A 195 -24.69 0.50 -3.44
CA GLU A 195 -25.44 -0.71 -3.78
C GLU A 195 -25.31 -1.12 -5.26
N GLY A 196 -24.82 -0.25 -6.15
CA GLY A 196 -24.86 -0.50 -7.60
C GLY A 196 -23.63 -0.11 -8.42
N LYS A 197 -22.53 0.37 -7.81
CA LYS A 197 -21.35 0.85 -8.56
C LYS A 197 -20.13 -0.05 -8.35
N SER A 198 -19.25 -0.05 -9.35
CA SER A 198 -17.92 -0.64 -9.28
C SER A 198 -17.14 -0.10 -8.07
N ILE A 199 -16.46 -0.97 -7.33
CA ILE A 199 -15.54 -0.59 -6.24
C ILE A 199 -14.29 0.15 -6.75
N GLY A 200 -14.14 0.29 -8.08
CA GLY A 200 -13.14 1.13 -8.71
C GLY A 200 -11.71 0.71 -8.36
N PHE A 201 -10.95 1.64 -7.79
CA PHE A 201 -9.54 1.49 -7.42
C PHE A 201 -9.26 0.30 -6.48
N VAL A 202 -10.28 -0.13 -5.73
CA VAL A 202 -10.25 -1.24 -4.77
C VAL A 202 -10.24 -2.61 -5.47
N ASN A 203 -10.51 -2.66 -6.78
CA ASN A 203 -10.52 -3.90 -7.56
C ASN A 203 -9.12 -4.35 -8.07
N ASN A 204 -8.05 -3.61 -7.77
CA ASN A 204 -6.72 -3.98 -8.23
C ASN A 204 -6.07 -5.01 -7.28
N PRO A 205 -5.83 -6.26 -7.71
CA PRO A 205 -5.27 -7.31 -6.85
C PRO A 205 -3.89 -6.96 -6.30
N ARG A 206 -3.05 -6.30 -7.11
CA ARG A 206 -1.70 -5.87 -6.73
C ARG A 206 -1.73 -4.85 -5.60
N ARG A 207 -2.72 -3.95 -5.62
CA ARG A 207 -2.92 -2.96 -4.55
C ARG A 207 -3.39 -3.59 -3.26
N LEU A 208 -4.32 -4.55 -3.34
CA LEU A 208 -4.74 -5.28 -2.16
C LEU A 208 -3.55 -6.05 -1.56
N ASN A 209 -2.75 -6.72 -2.39
CA ASN A 209 -1.53 -7.40 -1.95
C ASN A 209 -0.58 -6.43 -1.22
N VAL A 210 -0.29 -5.26 -1.82
CA VAL A 210 0.56 -4.25 -1.16
C VAL A 210 -0.05 -3.83 0.17
N ALA A 211 -1.34 -3.47 0.22
CA ALA A 211 -2.01 -2.98 1.43
C ALA A 211 -1.99 -4.01 2.57
N LEU A 212 -2.26 -5.29 2.28
CA LEU A 212 -2.26 -6.37 3.28
C LEU A 212 -0.85 -6.69 3.79
N THR A 213 0.19 -6.41 3.00
CA THR A 213 1.57 -6.81 3.32
C THR A 213 2.43 -5.70 3.94
N ARG A 214 1.80 -4.60 4.42
CA ARG A 214 2.51 -3.48 5.05
C ARG A 214 2.74 -3.61 6.56
N ALA A 215 1.93 -4.42 7.25
CA ALA A 215 2.00 -4.54 8.70
C ALA A 215 3.03 -5.58 9.17
N ARG A 216 3.67 -5.32 10.31
CA ARG A 216 4.49 -6.30 11.04
C ARG A 216 3.69 -7.05 12.09
N TYR A 217 2.94 -6.32 12.93
CA TYR A 217 2.27 -6.87 14.11
C TYR A 217 0.77 -7.00 13.94
N GLY A 218 0.07 -6.05 13.28
CA GLY A 218 -1.37 -6.21 13.10
C GLY A 218 -2.04 -5.37 12.02
N VAL A 219 -3.19 -5.85 11.55
CA VAL A 219 -3.98 -5.22 10.47
C VAL A 219 -5.44 -5.05 10.88
N VAL A 220 -5.96 -3.83 10.72
CA VAL A 220 -7.40 -3.54 10.85
C VAL A 220 -7.93 -3.09 9.51
N ILE A 221 -8.93 -3.79 8.97
CA ILE A 221 -9.59 -3.41 7.71
C ILE A 221 -10.98 -2.88 8.03
N LEU A 222 -11.31 -1.69 7.55
CA LEU A 222 -12.62 -1.07 7.62
C LEU A 222 -13.25 -1.07 6.24
N GLY A 223 -14.50 -1.54 6.15
CA GLY A 223 -15.23 -1.50 4.90
C GLY A 223 -16.63 -2.07 5.00
N ASN A 224 -17.40 -1.92 3.92
CA ASN A 224 -18.73 -2.50 3.79
C ASN A 224 -18.65 -3.86 3.08
N PRO A 225 -18.85 -5.00 3.78
CA PRO A 225 -18.77 -6.33 3.16
C PRO A 225 -19.81 -6.55 2.06
N LYS A 226 -20.99 -5.91 2.15
CA LYS A 226 -22.06 -6.08 1.14
C LYS A 226 -21.62 -5.59 -0.24
N VAL A 227 -20.72 -4.61 -0.27
CA VAL A 227 -20.21 -3.99 -1.50
C VAL A 227 -18.95 -4.70 -1.96
N LEU A 228 -18.04 -4.99 -1.02
CA LEU A 228 -16.77 -5.63 -1.32
C LEU A 228 -16.92 -7.10 -1.76
N ALA A 229 -17.85 -7.86 -1.16
CA ALA A 229 -18.08 -9.27 -1.50
C ALA A 229 -18.55 -9.49 -2.95
N LYS A 230 -18.97 -8.44 -3.68
CA LYS A 230 -19.28 -8.53 -5.10
C LYS A 230 -18.06 -8.80 -5.98
N GLN A 231 -16.85 -8.54 -5.48
CA GLN A 231 -15.61 -8.89 -6.18
C GLN A 231 -15.04 -10.20 -5.63
N PRO A 232 -14.69 -11.19 -6.49
CA PRO A 232 -14.23 -12.50 -6.04
C PRO A 232 -13.06 -12.46 -5.05
N LEU A 233 -12.07 -11.61 -5.32
CA LEU A 233 -10.89 -11.45 -4.46
C LEU A 233 -11.25 -10.96 -3.05
N TRP A 234 -12.16 -9.98 -2.96
CA TRP A 234 -12.63 -9.45 -1.69
C TRP A 234 -13.58 -10.42 -0.97
N ASN A 235 -14.43 -11.14 -1.71
CA ASN A 235 -15.22 -12.23 -1.15
C ASN A 235 -14.33 -13.29 -0.48
N ASN A 236 -13.24 -13.68 -1.15
CA ASN A 236 -12.28 -14.62 -0.58
C ASN A 236 -11.62 -14.06 0.69
N LEU A 237 -11.24 -12.78 0.70
CA LEU A 237 -10.68 -12.12 1.89
C LEU A 237 -11.69 -12.10 3.04
N LEU A 238 -12.94 -11.71 2.78
CA LEU A 238 -14.01 -11.70 3.78
C LEU A 238 -14.28 -13.10 4.36
N CYS A 239 -14.31 -14.12 3.49
CA CYS A 239 -14.39 -15.51 3.91
C CYS A 239 -13.20 -15.93 4.79
N HIS A 240 -11.98 -15.54 4.44
CA HIS A 240 -10.79 -15.82 5.23
C HIS A 240 -10.86 -15.18 6.63
N PHE A 241 -11.27 -13.91 6.73
CA PHE A 241 -11.46 -13.24 8.02
C PHE A 241 -12.61 -13.88 8.83
N LYS A 242 -13.69 -14.29 8.17
CA LYS A 242 -14.82 -14.98 8.81
C LYS A 242 -14.42 -16.36 9.36
N GLN A 243 -13.69 -17.16 8.58
CA GLN A 243 -13.19 -18.47 9.00
C GLN A 243 -12.27 -18.37 10.21
N HIS A 244 -11.56 -17.25 10.36
CA HIS A 244 -10.69 -16.98 11.49
C HIS A 244 -11.38 -16.26 12.65
N GLU A 245 -12.71 -16.08 12.59
CA GLU A 245 -13.51 -15.37 13.61
C GLU A 245 -13.13 -13.89 13.79
N CYS A 246 -12.47 -13.32 12.78
CA CYS A 246 -11.92 -11.96 12.78
C CYS A 246 -12.78 -10.99 11.97
N LEU A 247 -13.96 -11.39 11.49
CA LEU A 247 -14.96 -10.52 10.88
C LEU A 247 -15.95 -10.05 11.94
N VAL A 248 -15.94 -8.76 12.27
CA VAL A 248 -16.63 -8.22 13.45
C VAL A 248 -17.42 -6.95 13.18
N GLU A 249 -18.40 -6.70 14.04
CA GLU A 249 -19.24 -5.50 14.07
C GLU A 249 -19.50 -5.06 15.53
N GLY A 250 -20.25 -3.98 15.69
CA GLY A 250 -20.54 -3.38 17.01
C GLY A 250 -19.48 -2.35 17.44
N PRO A 251 -19.57 -1.81 18.67
CA PRO A 251 -18.61 -0.82 19.16
C PRO A 251 -17.26 -1.47 19.49
N LEU A 252 -16.16 -0.71 19.35
CA LEU A 252 -14.78 -1.23 19.52
C LEU A 252 -14.51 -1.84 20.91
N ASN A 253 -15.23 -1.41 21.94
CA ASN A 253 -15.12 -1.96 23.31
C ASN A 253 -15.97 -3.21 23.54
N ASN A 254 -16.82 -3.62 22.59
CA ASN A 254 -17.68 -4.79 22.68
C ASN A 254 -17.93 -5.37 21.27
N LEU A 255 -16.85 -5.74 20.60
CA LEU A 255 -16.88 -6.33 19.26
C LEU A 255 -17.59 -7.67 19.29
N LYS A 256 -18.44 -7.91 18.28
CA LYS A 256 -19.13 -9.18 18.08
C LYS A 256 -18.81 -9.72 16.70
N GLN A 257 -18.68 -11.04 16.59
CA GLN A 257 -18.54 -11.69 15.30
C GLN A 257 -19.78 -11.44 14.44
N SER A 258 -19.58 -11.17 13.16
CA SER A 258 -20.69 -10.94 12.24
C SER A 258 -21.25 -12.25 11.69
N MET A 259 -22.58 -12.34 11.66
CA MET A 259 -23.31 -13.49 11.12
C MET A 259 -23.47 -13.43 9.59
N MET A 260 -22.95 -12.40 8.93
CA MET A 260 -23.06 -12.22 7.48
C MET A 260 -22.56 -13.44 6.71
N GLN A 261 -23.32 -13.89 5.71
CA GLN A 261 -22.95 -14.99 4.84
C GLN A 261 -22.41 -14.49 3.51
N PHE A 262 -21.44 -15.21 2.96
CA PHE A 262 -20.77 -14.90 1.71
C PHE A 262 -20.86 -16.10 0.77
N GLN A 263 -20.70 -15.85 -0.53
CA GLN A 263 -20.58 -16.93 -1.50
C GLN A 263 -19.31 -17.74 -1.24
N LYS A 264 -19.33 -19.02 -1.64
CA LYS A 264 -18.15 -19.89 -1.47
C LYS A 264 -16.93 -19.26 -2.17
N PRO A 265 -15.74 -19.29 -1.54
CA PRO A 265 -14.53 -18.78 -2.15
C PRO A 265 -14.24 -19.49 -3.48
N HIS A 266 -13.84 -18.72 -4.49
CA HIS A 266 -13.37 -19.25 -5.77
C HIS A 266 -11.85 -19.16 -5.85
N LYS A 267 -11.18 -20.10 -6.52
CA LYS A 267 -9.74 -19.96 -6.77
C LYS A 267 -9.49 -18.67 -7.57
N PHE A 268 -8.73 -17.76 -6.98
CA PHE A 268 -8.33 -16.54 -7.65
C PHE A 268 -7.13 -16.87 -8.54
N TYR A 269 -7.35 -16.94 -9.86
CA TYR A 269 -6.26 -16.98 -10.83
C TYR A 269 -5.92 -15.54 -11.22
N ASN A 270 -4.65 -15.17 -11.08
CA ASN A 270 -4.15 -13.89 -11.60
C ASN A 270 -4.03 -14.03 -13.12
N ASP A 271 -5.16 -13.98 -13.82
CA ASP A 271 -5.26 -14.23 -15.26
C ASP A 271 -4.50 -13.16 -16.07
N ARG A 272 -3.25 -13.47 -16.39
CA ARG A 272 -2.50 -12.86 -17.48
C ARG A 272 -1.72 -13.87 -18.33
N ARG A 273 -1.79 -15.17 -18.03
CA ARG A 273 -1.07 -16.20 -18.80
C ARG A 273 -1.75 -16.59 -20.12
N GLU A 274 -3.00 -16.21 -20.38
CA GLU A 274 -3.73 -16.66 -21.57
C GLU A 274 -3.81 -15.66 -22.74
N ALA A 275 -3.25 -14.46 -22.66
CA ALA A 275 -3.28 -13.50 -23.78
C ALA A 275 -2.14 -13.69 -24.81
N GLY A 276 -1.65 -14.91 -25.03
CA GLY A 276 -0.43 -15.12 -25.83
C GLY A 276 -0.19 -16.52 -26.42
N GLY A 277 -1.23 -17.34 -26.62
CA GLY A 277 -1.10 -18.62 -27.31
C GLY A 277 -1.88 -18.65 -28.63
N PRO A 278 -1.26 -18.92 -29.80
CA PRO A 278 -1.99 -19.18 -31.02
C PRO A 278 -2.48 -20.64 -30.98
N ASN A 279 -3.70 -20.86 -30.48
CA ASN A 279 -4.61 -21.95 -30.83
C ASN A 279 -5.70 -22.12 -29.77
N ALA A 280 -6.88 -21.55 -30.04
CA ALA A 280 -8.13 -22.00 -29.46
C ALA A 280 -9.28 -21.56 -30.39
N GLU A 281 -9.38 -22.18 -31.55
CA GLU A 281 -10.64 -22.25 -32.27
C GLU A 281 -11.58 -23.19 -31.51
N GLY A 282 -12.77 -22.71 -31.15
CA GLY A 282 -13.87 -23.57 -30.75
C GLY A 282 -14.78 -23.02 -29.65
N ARG A 283 -16.05 -22.81 -30.03
CA ARG A 283 -17.25 -22.55 -29.20
C ARG A 283 -17.50 -21.10 -28.76
N ARG A 284 -18.10 -20.35 -29.68
CA ARG A 284 -19.03 -19.25 -29.35
C ARG A 284 -20.44 -19.82 -29.27
N GLU A 285 -21.09 -19.71 -28.13
CA GLU A 285 -22.55 -19.72 -28.00
C GLU A 285 -22.99 -18.49 -27.22
N GLY A 286 -24.20 -18.02 -27.52
CA GLY A 286 -24.59 -16.63 -27.45
C GLY A 286 -25.01 -16.13 -26.07
N GLY A 287 -24.77 -14.84 -25.84
CA GLY A 287 -25.34 -14.05 -24.76
C GLY A 287 -25.40 -12.60 -25.22
N ARG A 288 -26.62 -12.10 -25.46
CA ARG A 288 -26.91 -10.77 -25.98
C ARG A 288 -26.56 -9.69 -24.95
N ASP A 289 -25.78 -8.68 -25.36
CA ASP A 289 -25.67 -7.40 -24.65
C ASP A 289 -26.90 -6.53 -24.97
N PRO A 290 -27.60 -5.95 -23.97
CA PRO A 290 -28.64 -4.96 -24.22
C PRO A 290 -28.02 -3.58 -24.51
N GLU A 291 -27.98 -3.27 -25.81
CA GLU A 291 -28.39 -2.02 -26.44
C GLU A 291 -28.49 -0.78 -25.52
N TYR A 292 -27.46 0.07 -25.54
CA TYR A 292 -27.54 1.45 -25.03
C TYR A 292 -28.00 2.36 -26.17
N ASP A 293 -29.25 2.81 -26.01
CA ASP A 293 -29.99 3.77 -26.82
C ASP A 293 -29.15 4.99 -27.25
N ARG A 294 -28.88 5.07 -28.55
CA ARG A 294 -28.36 6.27 -29.22
C ARG A 294 -29.54 7.17 -29.58
N ARG A 295 -29.69 8.28 -28.85
CA ARG A 295 -30.38 9.45 -29.40
C ARG A 295 -29.42 10.23 -30.29
N ALA A 296 -29.62 10.14 -31.60
CA ALA A 296 -29.05 11.04 -32.59
C ALA A 296 -30.17 11.90 -33.20
N VAL A 297 -29.94 13.20 -33.29
CA VAL A 297 -30.70 14.15 -34.13
C VAL A 297 -29.81 14.43 -35.36
N PRO A 298 -30.35 14.53 -36.58
CA PRO A 298 -29.66 14.11 -37.79
C PRO A 298 -29.01 15.28 -38.53
N TYR A 299 -27.96 15.01 -39.30
CA TYR A 299 -27.67 15.76 -40.52
C TYR A 299 -27.12 14.82 -41.59
N SER A 300 -27.88 14.70 -42.67
CA SER A 300 -27.56 13.95 -43.89
C SER A 300 -26.70 14.81 -44.81
N PHE A 301 -25.76 14.20 -45.53
CA PHE A 301 -25.39 14.65 -46.87
C PHE A 301 -24.92 13.46 -47.71
N ASP A 302 -25.71 13.15 -48.74
CA ASP A 302 -25.43 12.21 -49.82
C ASP A 302 -24.38 12.78 -50.78
N GLY A 303 -23.53 11.91 -51.35
CA GLY A 303 -22.72 12.27 -52.52
C GLY A 303 -21.56 11.30 -52.80
N PRO A 304 -21.46 10.66 -53.99
CA PRO A 304 -20.52 9.57 -54.30
C PRO A 304 -19.15 10.05 -54.84
N PRO A 305 -18.15 9.16 -54.97
CA PRO A 305 -16.74 9.53 -55.18
C PRO A 305 -16.32 9.51 -56.67
N PRO A 306 -15.19 10.15 -56.98
CA PRO A 306 -14.20 9.60 -57.92
C PRO A 306 -12.79 9.63 -57.27
N GLY A 307 -11.79 8.81 -57.59
CA GLY A 307 -11.47 8.10 -58.82
C GLY A 307 -10.16 8.62 -59.41
N LEU A 308 -9.07 7.84 -59.23
CA LEU A 308 -7.86 7.73 -60.08
C LEU A 308 -6.60 8.63 -59.89
N ASN A 309 -5.49 7.92 -59.62
CA ASN A 309 -4.15 7.91 -60.27
C ASN A 309 -3.08 9.02 -60.10
N PHE A 310 -1.96 8.58 -59.51
CA PHE A 310 -0.53 8.58 -59.93
C PHE A 310 0.22 9.85 -60.44
N ALA A 311 1.53 9.83 -60.12
CA ALA A 311 2.67 10.72 -60.49
C ALA A 311 2.78 12.00 -59.65
N GLY A 312 3.93 12.48 -59.19
CA GLY A 312 5.35 12.25 -59.52
C GLY A 312 6.04 13.63 -59.52
N GLY A 313 7.22 13.78 -58.91
CA GLY A 313 8.14 14.89 -59.20
C GLY A 313 8.38 15.97 -58.13
N SER A 314 9.60 15.93 -57.59
CA SER A 314 10.59 17.04 -57.55
C SER A 314 10.28 18.41 -56.91
N GLY A 315 11.04 18.71 -55.85
CA GLY A 315 11.94 19.88 -55.83
C GLY A 315 11.43 21.22 -55.25
N PRO A 316 12.34 22.12 -54.82
CA PRO A 316 12.19 23.00 -53.63
C PRO A 316 12.21 24.51 -54.03
N PRO A 317 12.68 25.54 -53.26
CA PRO A 317 12.94 25.75 -51.82
C PRO A 317 12.44 27.14 -51.25
N ASN A 318 12.68 27.37 -49.95
CA ASN A 318 12.99 28.63 -49.22
C ASN A 318 12.44 30.02 -49.63
N ASN A 319 11.81 30.71 -48.68
CA ASN A 319 12.25 32.03 -48.14
C ASN A 319 11.35 32.42 -46.94
N ARG A 320 11.93 32.63 -45.74
CA ARG A 320 12.38 33.93 -45.18
C ARG A 320 11.20 34.82 -44.74
N MET A 321 11.03 34.95 -43.42
CA MET A 321 10.14 35.94 -42.80
C MET A 321 10.97 36.81 -41.85
N ASP A 322 11.03 38.09 -42.20
CA ASP A 322 11.62 39.18 -41.43
C ASP A 322 10.60 39.79 -40.45
N PHE A 323 11.16 40.45 -39.45
CA PHE A 323 10.56 41.12 -38.30
C PHE A 323 9.88 42.47 -38.66
N TYR A 324 9.00 42.95 -37.76
CA TYR A 324 8.45 44.31 -37.49
C TYR A 324 6.92 44.16 -37.22
N GLY A 325 6.28 44.66 -36.16
CA GLY A 325 6.65 45.63 -35.13
C GLY A 325 5.54 46.69 -35.00
N GLY A 326 4.88 46.77 -33.84
CA GLY A 326 4.37 48.03 -33.26
C GLY A 326 2.86 48.34 -33.28
N GLY A 327 2.33 48.79 -32.13
CA GLY A 327 1.08 49.56 -31.98
C GLY A 327 0.13 49.07 -30.88
N ASN A 328 0.47 49.11 -29.58
CA ASN A 328 0.18 50.17 -28.59
C ASN A 328 -1.29 50.59 -28.39
N MET A 329 -1.84 50.34 -27.18
CA MET A 329 -2.68 51.30 -26.45
C MET A 329 -2.51 51.14 -24.92
N GLN A 330 -2.18 52.29 -24.33
CA GLN A 330 -2.04 52.73 -22.92
C GLN A 330 -3.34 52.53 -22.11
N THR A 331 -3.46 52.59 -20.77
CA THR A 331 -2.63 52.85 -19.57
C THR A 331 -3.57 52.68 -18.38
N GLN A 332 -3.13 52.14 -17.24
CA GLN A 332 -3.04 52.88 -15.96
C GLN A 332 -2.54 51.98 -14.84
N GLU A 333 -1.41 52.39 -14.27
CA GLU A 333 -0.77 51.88 -13.07
C GLU A 333 -1.37 52.49 -11.81
N ALA A 334 -1.39 51.70 -10.73
CA ALA A 334 -1.11 52.20 -9.39
C ALA A 334 -0.31 51.13 -8.61
N LEU A 335 1.01 51.36 -8.62
CA LEU A 335 2.06 50.92 -7.69
C LEU A 335 1.68 51.20 -6.22
N SER A 336 2.31 50.70 -5.15
CA SER A 336 3.32 49.68 -4.86
C SER A 336 3.57 49.76 -3.34
N GLN A 337 4.15 48.70 -2.77
CA GLN A 337 5.16 48.64 -1.68
C GLN A 337 5.00 47.24 -1.05
N GLY A 338 5.90 46.26 -1.18
CA GLY A 338 7.36 46.29 -1.26
C GLY A 338 7.87 45.58 0.01
N SER A 339 8.35 44.33 -0.04
CA SER A 339 9.78 43.94 -0.05
C SER A 339 9.81 42.40 -0.11
N SER A 340 10.39 41.69 -1.09
CA SER A 340 11.78 41.58 -1.58
C SER A 340 12.68 40.61 -0.79
N MET A 341 13.32 39.70 -1.56
CA MET A 341 14.43 38.76 -1.27
C MET A 341 14.05 37.44 -0.56
N TYR A 342 14.45 36.22 -0.98
CA TYR A 342 15.62 35.75 -1.72
C TYR A 342 15.26 34.59 -2.69
N ASN A 343 15.86 34.65 -3.88
CA ASN A 343 16.08 33.51 -4.77
C ASN A 343 17.32 32.74 -4.23
N SER A 344 17.20 31.45 -3.94
CA SER A 344 18.39 30.60 -3.74
C SER A 344 18.18 29.22 -4.36
N GLN A 345 18.78 29.09 -5.53
CA GLN A 345 19.05 27.88 -6.25
C GLN A 345 20.24 27.18 -5.56
N ALA A 346 20.00 26.58 -4.39
CA ALA A 346 21.01 25.84 -3.61
C ALA A 346 20.33 24.81 -2.70
N GLY A 347 19.83 23.71 -3.29
CA GLY A 347 19.23 22.60 -2.53
C GLY A 347 19.43 21.22 -3.13
N MET A 348 20.12 21.10 -4.26
CA MET A 348 20.30 19.82 -4.98
C MET A 348 21.76 19.36 -5.09
N SER A 349 22.70 19.97 -4.36
CA SER A 349 24.11 19.56 -4.36
C SER A 349 24.62 18.99 -3.03
N GLN A 350 23.83 18.99 -1.95
CA GLN A 350 24.24 18.40 -0.65
C GLN A 350 23.70 16.98 -0.39
N PHE A 351 22.82 16.45 -1.23
CA PHE A 351 22.26 15.10 -1.06
C PHE A 351 23.12 13.98 -1.68
N SER A 352 24.22 14.32 -2.38
CA SER A 352 25.10 13.36 -3.05
C SER A 352 26.43 13.09 -2.33
N GLN A 353 26.76 13.81 -1.25
CA GLN A 353 28.04 13.64 -0.54
C GLN A 353 27.93 12.80 0.75
N GLN A 354 26.73 12.60 1.30
CA GLN A 354 26.54 11.78 2.52
C GLN A 354 26.43 10.26 2.28
N PHE A 355 26.44 9.81 1.02
CA PHE A 355 26.44 8.37 0.66
C PHE A 355 27.81 7.83 0.23
N GLY A 356 28.84 8.67 0.13
CA GLY A 356 30.20 8.27 -0.26
C GLY A 356 31.11 7.79 0.88
N ASP A 357 30.91 8.29 2.10
CA ASP A 357 31.90 8.14 3.19
C ASP A 357 31.59 7.04 4.21
N LYS A 358 30.56 6.21 3.98
CA LYS A 358 30.24 5.05 4.85
C LYS A 358 30.50 3.68 4.23
N LEU A 359 31.19 3.62 3.10
CA LEU A 359 31.54 2.37 2.40
C LEU A 359 33.06 2.19 2.15
N SER A 360 33.94 2.97 2.79
CA SER A 360 35.40 2.86 2.64
C SER A 360 36.18 2.43 3.89
N LEU A 361 35.52 2.06 4.99
CA LEU A 361 36.18 1.55 6.21
C LEU A 361 35.73 0.11 6.49
N GLY A 362 36.45 -0.85 5.90
CA GLY A 362 36.16 -2.26 6.11
C GLY A 362 36.90 -3.23 5.19
N MET A 363 38.18 -2.97 4.89
CA MET A 363 39.06 -3.98 4.31
C MET A 363 40.46 -3.85 4.92
N SER A 364 40.81 -4.76 5.83
CA SER A 364 42.20 -5.15 6.10
C SER A 364 42.19 -6.58 6.64
N GLN A 365 42.77 -7.47 5.85
CA GLN A 365 43.03 -8.88 6.13
C GLN A 365 44.30 -9.05 6.97
N ASP A 366 44.29 -10.13 7.75
CA ASP A 366 45.39 -11.02 8.15
C ASP A 366 46.49 -10.55 9.13
N GLY A 367 46.76 -11.42 10.11
CA GLY A 367 47.97 -11.37 10.94
C GLY A 367 47.91 -12.21 12.21
N PHE A 368 48.25 -13.50 12.09
CA PHE A 368 48.64 -14.41 13.17
C PHE A 368 49.61 -13.77 14.18
N ASP A 369 49.44 -14.02 15.49
CA ASP A 369 50.58 -14.45 16.33
C ASP A 369 50.17 -15.11 17.66
N MET A 370 50.81 -16.24 17.95
CA MET A 370 50.78 -17.02 19.19
C MET A 370 51.96 -16.59 20.08
N ARG A 371 51.74 -16.37 21.38
CA ARG A 371 52.69 -16.60 22.50
C ARG A 371 51.97 -16.34 23.84
N SER A 372 51.68 -17.36 24.67
CA SER A 372 52.55 -17.99 25.67
C SER A 372 52.68 -17.24 27.02
N GLN A 373 52.07 -17.83 28.05
CA GLN A 373 52.59 -18.04 29.43
C GLN A 373 52.79 -16.86 30.42
N ASN A 374 52.03 -16.89 31.53
CA ASN A 374 52.46 -17.11 32.94
C ASN A 374 51.44 -16.49 33.92
N MET A 375 50.73 -17.29 34.72
CA MET A 375 51.06 -17.82 36.06
C MET A 375 50.85 -16.83 37.23
N ALA A 376 50.02 -17.28 38.20
CA ALA A 376 50.11 -17.13 39.67
C ALA A 376 48.81 -16.61 40.34
N THR A 377 47.95 -17.49 40.87
CA THR A 377 47.86 -18.02 42.27
C THR A 377 47.26 -17.09 43.34
N GLN A 378 46.16 -17.62 43.92
CA GLN A 378 45.79 -17.65 45.35
C GLN A 378 45.60 -16.34 46.14
N ASN A 379 44.38 -16.15 46.66
CA ASN A 379 44.19 -16.25 48.11
C ASN A 379 42.74 -16.56 48.51
N MET A 380 42.59 -17.63 49.30
CA MET A 380 41.44 -18.00 50.12
C MET A 380 41.66 -17.50 51.55
N ARG A 381 40.59 -17.00 52.19
CA ARG A 381 40.26 -17.03 53.64
C ARG A 381 39.02 -16.13 53.80
N GLY A 382 37.85 -16.53 54.31
CA GLY A 382 37.52 -17.62 55.22
C GLY A 382 37.54 -17.13 56.67
N SER A 383 36.37 -16.76 57.21
CA SER A 383 35.96 -17.05 58.60
C SER A 383 34.53 -16.58 58.88
N GLN A 384 33.79 -17.50 59.52
CA GLN A 384 32.39 -17.45 59.95
C GLN A 384 32.24 -16.95 61.41
N SER A 385 30.98 -16.93 61.86
CA SER A 385 30.41 -17.04 63.22
C SER A 385 29.99 -15.70 63.86
N GLN A 386 28.85 -15.53 64.54
CA GLN A 386 27.89 -16.44 65.22
C GLN A 386 26.57 -15.62 65.50
N SER A 387 25.37 -16.15 65.20
CA SER A 387 24.32 -16.68 66.11
C SER A 387 23.52 -15.71 67.02
N GLN A 388 22.18 -15.71 66.86
CA GLN A 388 21.06 -15.75 67.86
C GLN A 388 19.76 -15.38 67.11
N SER A 389 18.78 -16.25 66.83
CA SER A 389 17.79 -17.01 67.64
C SER A 389 16.73 -16.16 68.38
N GLN A 390 15.48 -16.17 67.87
CA GLN A 390 14.17 -16.26 68.56
C GLN A 390 13.07 -16.02 67.50
N SER A 391 12.38 -17.03 66.95
CA SER A 391 11.19 -17.75 67.46
C SER A 391 9.99 -16.86 67.83
N SER A 392 8.92 -16.90 67.03
CA SER A 392 7.53 -17.04 67.50
C SER A 392 6.59 -17.45 66.35
N GLN A 393 5.77 -18.45 66.65
CA GLN A 393 4.85 -19.20 65.79
C GLN A 393 3.45 -18.57 65.72
N GLY A 394 2.61 -19.06 64.79
CA GLY A 394 1.14 -19.11 64.96
C GLY A 394 0.39 -18.93 63.64
N ARG A 395 0.24 -19.97 62.80
CA ARG A 395 -0.89 -20.93 62.68
C ARG A 395 -2.18 -20.36 62.03
N TYR A 396 -2.49 -20.95 60.88
CA TYR A 396 -3.80 -21.40 60.37
C TYR A 396 -5.05 -20.95 61.14
N TYR A 397 -5.94 -20.22 60.45
CA TYR A 397 -7.23 -20.72 59.94
C TYR A 397 -7.58 -20.01 58.63
#